data_AF-A0A6V8PL35-F1
#
_entry.id   AF-A0A6V8PL35-F1
#
_cell.length_a   1.000
_cell.length_b   1.000
_cell.length_c   1.000
_cell.angle_alpha   90.00
_cell.angle_beta   90.00
_cell.angle_gamma   90.00
#
_symmetry.space_group_name_H-M   'P 1'
#
loop_
_entity.id
_entity.type
_entity.pdbx_description
1 polymer ?
#
loop_
_entity_poly.entity_id
_entity_poly.type
_entity_poly.pdbx_seq_one_letter_code
_entity_poly.pdbx_strand_id
1 'polypeptide(L)' 'QGDRLVGQVTSGGFSPTLKSGIALALLDRTHVRYGENVDIEIRGKRKKAQLTRIPFIEGGRGR' A
#
# COMPACT_ATOMS: atom_id res chain seq x y z
N GLN A 1 10.70 16.20 2.32
CA GLN A 1 9.44 16.09 1.56
C GLN A 1 8.85 14.72 1.84
N GLY A 2 7.68 14.55 2.47
CA GLY A 2 6.79 15.50 3.13
C GLY A 2 5.65 14.74 3.81
N ASP A 3 5.16 15.25 4.94
CA ASP A 3 3.97 14.76 5.69
C ASP A 3 2.65 14.95 4.94
N ARG A 4 2.67 14.91 3.61
CA ARG A 4 1.48 15.09 2.80
C ARG A 4 0.66 13.80 2.84
N LEU A 5 -0.57 13.90 3.32
CA LEU A 5 -1.56 12.86 3.15
C LEU A 5 -1.91 12.75 1.66
N VAL A 6 -1.64 11.59 1.06
CA VAL A 6 -1.89 11.30 -0.36
C VAL A 6 -3.05 10.32 -0.59
N GLY A 7 -3.70 9.89 0.50
CA GLY A 7 -4.84 8.98 0.42
C GLY A 7 -5.11 8.27 1.75
N GLN A 8 -5.93 7.22 1.69
CA GLN A 8 -6.39 6.49 2.86
C GLN A 8 -6.43 4.98 2.58
N VAL A 9 -5.96 4.18 3.54
CA VAL A 9 -6.14 2.73 3.55
C VAL A 9 -7.60 2.39 3.80
N THR A 10 -8.20 1.57 2.95
CA THR A 10 -9.60 1.13 3.06
C THR A 10 -9.72 -0.28 3.63
N SER A 11 -8.81 -1.17 3.23
CA SER A 11 -8.71 -2.53 3.75
C SER A 11 -7.24 -2.94 3.84
N GLY A 12 -6.91 -3.78 4.81
CA GLY A 12 -5.54 -4.25 4.99
C GLY A 12 -5.42 -5.33 6.04
N GLY A 13 -4.33 -6.07 5.97
CA GLY A 13 -4.07 -7.20 6.86
C GLY A 13 -2.69 -7.80 6.62
N PHE A 14 -2.33 -8.76 7.47
CA PHE A 14 -1.15 -9.56 7.26
C PHE A 14 -1.43 -10.63 6.21
N SER A 15 -0.59 -10.72 5.18
CA SER A 15 -0.62 -11.82 4.21
C SER A 15 0.30 -12.94 4.68
N PRO A 16 -0.21 -14.13 5.04
CA PRO A 16 0.63 -15.27 5.42
C PRO A 16 1.53 -15.73 4.27
N THR A 17 1.04 -15.64 3.04
CA THR A 17 1.78 -16.04 1.83
C THR A 17 2.97 -15.13 1.56
N LEU A 18 2.76 -13.82 1.64
CA LEU A 18 3.82 -12.82 1.42
C LEU A 18 4.66 -12.55 2.67
N LYS A 19 4.24 -13.07 3.83
CA LYS A 19 4.81 -12.80 5.15
C LYS A 19 4.98 -11.30 5.43
N SER A 20 4.07 -10.48 4.91
CA SER A 20 4.13 -9.02 4.98
C SER A 20 2.73 -8.41 5.11
N GLY A 21 2.67 -7.16 5.57
CA GLY A 21 1.44 -6.39 5.58
C GLY A 21 1.08 -5.94 4.17
N ILE A 22 -0.16 -6.19 3.75
CA ILE A 22 -0.73 -5.71 2.49
C ILE A 22 -1.96 -4.86 2.76
N ALA A 23 -2.23 -3.91 1.87
CA ALA A 23 -3.36 -3.01 2.00
C ALA A 23 -3.85 -2.52 0.64
N LEU A 24 -5.14 -2.23 0.56
CA LEU A 24 -5.74 -1.42 -0.48
C LEU A 24 -5.93 0.00 0.05
N ALA A 25 -5.70 0.97 -0.82
CA ALA A 25 -5.85 2.37 -0.50
C ALA A 25 -6.48 3.14 -1.65
N LEU A 26 -7.32 4.12 -1.31
CA LEU A 26 -7.75 5.14 -2.24
C LEU A 26 -6.67 6.24 -2.24
N LEU A 27 -6.07 6.50 -3.41
CA LEU A 27 -4.92 7.38 -3.54
C LEU A 27 -5.16 8.47 -4.58
N ASP A 28 -4.65 9.67 -4.31
CA ASP A 28 -4.51 10.72 -5.31
C ASP A 28 -3.28 10.43 -6.20
N ARG A 29 -3.56 9.97 -7.43
CA ARG A 29 -2.56 9.54 -8.41
C ARG A 29 -1.63 10.65 -8.89
N THR A 30 -1.95 11.92 -8.64
CA THR A 30 -1.06 13.03 -9.03
C THR A 30 0.20 13.11 -8.18
N HIS A 31 0.22 12.44 -7.01
CA HIS A 31 1.31 12.51 -6.03
C HIS A 31 2.07 11.20 -5.81
N VAL A 32 1.65 10.10 -6.44
CA VAL A 32 2.24 8.78 -6.22
C VAL A 32 2.37 7.99 -7.51
N ARG A 33 3.43 7.20 -7.63
CA ARG A 33 3.65 6.28 -8.75
C ARG A 33 3.89 4.87 -8.27
N TYR A 34 3.49 3.90 -9.09
CA TYR A 34 3.82 2.50 -8.82
C TYR A 34 5.35 2.31 -8.76
N GLY A 35 5.80 1.47 -7.83
CA GLY A 35 7.20 1.21 -7.52
C GLY A 35 7.78 2.13 -6.44
N GLU A 36 7.14 3.27 -6.16
CA GLU A 36 7.61 4.21 -5.13
C GLU A 36 7.27 3.73 -3.71
N ASN A 37 8.05 4.23 -2.75
CA ASN A 37 7.79 4.02 -1.33
C ASN A 37 6.91 5.14 -0.77
N VAL A 38 5.92 4.75 0.03
CA VAL A 38 5.06 5.64 0.81
C VAL A 38 5.15 5.27 2.29
N ASP A 39 4.87 6.23 3.17
CA ASP A 39 4.71 5.96 4.59
C ASP A 39 3.23 5.77 4.93
N ILE A 40 2.92 4.66 5.55
CA ILE A 40 1.59 4.34 6.08
C ILE A 40 1.63 4.52 7.59
N GLU A 41 0.66 5.24 8.13
CA GLU A 41 0.48 5.32 9.58
C GLU A 41 -0.36 4.14 10.08
N ILE A 42 0.22 3.37 11.00
CA ILE A 42 -0.42 2.22 11.63
C ILE A 42 -0.32 2.42 13.14
N ARG A 43 -1.45 2.67 13.80
CA ARG A 43 -1.52 2.89 15.25
C ARG A 43 -0.52 3.96 15.73
N GLY A 44 -0.49 5.10 15.05
CA GLY A 44 0.39 6.23 15.35
C GLY A 44 1.87 6.03 14.98
N LYS A 45 2.22 4.93 14.32
CA LYS A 45 3.59 4.67 13.85
C LYS A 45 3.66 4.67 12.33
N ARG A 46 4.59 5.43 11.77
CA ARG A 46 4.87 5.43 10.33
C ARG A 46 5.65 4.18 9.94
N LYS A 47 5.21 3.52 8.87
CA LYS A 47 5.82 2.33 8.29
C LYS A 47 5.95 2.51 6.79
N LYS A 48 7.15 2.24 6.26
CA LYS A 48 7.37 2.24 4.81
C LYS A 48 6.62 1.09 4.16
N ALA A 49 5.98 1.38 3.04
CA ALA A 49 5.36 0.41 2.16
C ALA A 49 5.66 0.77 0.70
N GLN A 50 5.71 -0.23 -0.17
CA GLN A 50 5.88 0.00 -1.60
C GLN A 50 4.51 0.02 -2.29
N LEU A 51 4.28 1.01 -3.14
CA LEU A 51 3.07 1.07 -3.95
C LEU A 51 3.20 0.12 -5.14
N THR A 52 2.40 -0.96 -5.16
CA THR A 52 2.45 -1.99 -6.21
C THR A 52 1.14 -2.08 -7.01
N ARG A 53 1.21 -2.66 -8.20
CA ARG A 53 0.02 -3.06 -8.96
C ARG A 53 -0.54 -4.35 -8.38
N ILE A 54 -1.87 -4.48 -8.44
CA ILE A 54 -2.54 -5.76 -8.17
C ILE A 54 -2.36 -6.71 -9.37
N PRO A 55 -2.40 -8.04 -9.17
CA PRO A 55 -2.56 -8.75 -7.89
C PRO A 55 -1.27 -8.75 -7.05
N PHE A 56 -1.41 -8.89 -5.72
CA PHE A 56 -0.26 -8.95 -4.80
C PHE A 56 0.56 -10.25 -4.90
N ILE A 57 -0.01 -11.30 -5.49
CA ILE A 57 0.61 -12.61 -5.68
C ILE A 57 0.43 -13.05 -7.13
N GLU A 58 1.44 -13.69 -7.70
CA GLU A 58 1.33 -14.33 -9.02
C GLU A 58 0.34 -15.51 -8.94
N GLY A 59 -0.60 -15.58 -9.88
CA GLY A 59 -1.64 -16.62 -9.93
C GLY A 59 -2.94 -16.32 -9.18
N GLY A 60 -3.02 -15.19 -8.45
CA GLY A 60 -4.29 -14.67 -7.97
C GLY A 60 -5.13 -14.18 -9.15
N ARG A 61 -6.16 -14.92 -9.56
CA ARG A 61 -7.01 -14.59 -10.71
C ARG A 61 -7.71 -13.24 -10.51
N GLY A 62 -7.10 -12.16 -11.00
CA GLY A 62 -7.80 -10.96 -11.47
C GLY A 62 -7.93 -11.09 -12.99
N ARG A 63 -9.11 -11.49 -13.45
CA ARG A 63 -9.53 -11.26 -14.83
C ARG A 63 -10.23 -9.92 -14.88
#